data_AF-A0A2I0HQY6-F1
#
_entry.id   AF-A0A2I0HQY6-F1
#
_cell.length_a   1.000
_cell.length_b   1.000
_cell.length_c   1.000
_cell.angle_alpha   90.00
_cell.angle_beta   90.00
_cell.angle_gamma   90.00
#
_symmetry.space_group_name_H-M   'P 1'
#
loop_
_entity.id
_entity.type
_entity.pdbx_description
1 polymer ?
#
loop_
_entity_poly.entity_id
_entity_poly.type
_entity_poly.pdbx_seq_one_letter_code
_entity_poly.pdbx_strand_id
1 'polypeptide(L)'
;MNALNIKHTRAHQGLARVYHLKNQTKAAYDEMTKLIEKAQNNASAYEKRSEYCDRDMAKSDLSIATQLDPLRTYPYRYRAAVLMDDHKEAEAITELSRAIAFKPDLQLLHLRAAFYDSIGDLASTIRDCEAALCMEPGHAETLKLRSKSQERLKERQTRES
;
A
#
# COMPACT_ATOMS: atom_id res chain seq x y z
N MET A 1 27.41 7.80 0.69
CA MET A 1 26.29 8.76 0.49
C MET A 1 26.80 10.15 0.90
N ASN A 2 26.81 11.14 0.00
CA ASN A 2 27.40 12.46 0.27
C ASN A 2 26.34 13.44 0.83
N ALA A 3 26.68 14.26 1.83
CA ALA A 3 25.74 15.15 2.52
C ALA A 3 25.07 16.18 1.60
N LEU A 4 25.74 16.56 0.51
CA LEU A 4 25.18 17.41 -0.55
C LEU A 4 24.01 16.72 -1.27
N ASN A 5 24.14 15.43 -1.61
CA ASN A 5 23.10 14.67 -2.31
C ASN A 5 21.81 14.56 -1.46
N ILE A 6 21.96 14.35 -0.15
CA ILE A 6 20.83 14.29 0.80
C ILE A 6 20.08 15.62 0.90
N LYS A 7 20.79 16.75 0.85
CA LYS A 7 20.16 18.09 0.87
C LYS A 7 19.37 18.36 -0.42
N HIS A 8 19.90 17.96 -1.57
CA HIS A 8 19.19 18.12 -2.85
C HIS A 8 17.91 17.27 -2.92
N THR A 9 17.93 16.03 -2.43
CA THR A 9 16.73 15.17 -2.36
C THR A 9 15.59 15.80 -1.57
N ARG A 10 15.89 16.30 -0.36
CA ARG A 10 14.88 16.94 0.50
C ARG A 10 14.36 18.25 -0.11
N ALA A 11 15.21 19.01 -0.79
CA ALA A 11 14.80 20.24 -1.46
C ALA A 11 13.81 19.97 -2.61
N HIS A 12 14.10 18.99 -3.48
CA HIS A 12 13.21 18.61 -4.57
C HIS A 12 11.87 18.08 -4.05
N GLN A 13 11.87 17.21 -3.05
CA GLN A 13 10.64 16.70 -2.43
C GLN A 13 9.79 17.82 -1.80
N GLY A 14 10.44 18.74 -1.08
CA GLY A 14 9.77 19.89 -0.48
C GLY A 14 9.13 20.81 -1.52
N LEU A 15 9.85 21.09 -2.62
CA LEU A 15 9.36 21.93 -3.69
C LEU A 15 8.19 21.28 -4.47
N ALA A 16 8.30 19.98 -4.77
CA ALA A 16 7.21 19.24 -5.39
C ALA A 16 5.93 19.29 -4.54
N ARG A 17 6.06 19.13 -3.22
CA ARG A 17 4.93 19.29 -2.29
C ARG A 17 4.31 20.69 -2.34
N VAL A 18 5.12 21.74 -2.39
CA VAL A 18 4.63 23.13 -2.52
C VAL A 18 3.87 23.33 -3.83
N TYR A 19 4.38 22.81 -4.95
CA TYR A 19 3.66 22.85 -6.22
C TYR A 19 2.32 22.12 -6.15
N HIS A 20 2.29 20.92 -5.56
CA HIS A 20 1.06 20.16 -5.40
C HIS A 20 0.02 20.88 -4.53
N LEU A 21 0.43 21.49 -3.42
CA LEU A 21 -0.45 22.30 -2.56
C LEU A 21 -1.02 23.54 -3.28
N LYS A 22 -0.37 24.00 -4.35
CA LYS A 22 -0.87 25.07 -5.23
C LYS A 22 -1.72 24.56 -6.40
N ASN A 23 -2.12 23.29 -6.37
CA ASN A 23 -2.79 22.58 -7.47
C ASN A 23 -1.97 22.52 -8.77
N GLN A 24 -0.64 22.65 -8.67
CA GLN A 24 0.28 22.56 -9.81
C GLN A 24 0.87 21.15 -9.89
N THR A 25 -0.01 20.16 -10.05
CA THR A 25 0.36 18.72 -10.03
C THR A 25 1.40 18.36 -11.08
N LYS A 26 1.30 18.91 -12.30
CA LYS A 26 2.32 18.71 -13.34
C LYS A 26 3.70 19.24 -12.91
N ALA A 27 3.76 20.44 -12.33
CA ALA A 27 5.02 21.00 -11.86
C ALA A 27 5.61 20.18 -10.70
N ALA A 28 4.77 19.63 -9.82
CA ALA A 28 5.20 18.71 -8.78
C ALA A 28 5.81 17.42 -9.37
N TYR A 29 5.17 16.84 -10.38
CA TYR A 29 5.65 15.66 -11.10
C TYR A 29 6.98 15.91 -11.81
N ASP A 30 7.08 17.02 -12.54
CA ASP A 30 8.28 17.41 -13.28
C ASP A 30 9.46 17.64 -12.31
N GLU A 31 9.19 18.23 -11.14
CA GLU A 31 10.21 18.46 -10.11
C GLU A 31 10.72 17.14 -9.50
N MET A 32 9.82 16.17 -9.27
CA MET A 32 10.21 14.83 -8.85
C MET A 32 10.95 14.05 -9.93
N THR A 33 10.68 14.31 -11.21
CA THR A 33 11.40 13.70 -12.33
C THR A 33 12.87 14.13 -12.34
N LYS A 34 13.15 15.42 -12.14
CA LYS A 34 14.53 15.93 -11.97
C LYS A 34 15.25 15.26 -10.80
N LEU A 35 14.53 14.95 -9.73
CA LEU A 35 15.10 14.24 -8.59
C LEU A 35 15.49 12.81 -8.97
N ILE A 36 14.64 12.09 -9.71
CA ILE A 36 14.91 10.70 -10.14
C ILE A 36 16.18 10.65 -11.00
N GLU A 37 16.34 11.58 -11.93
CA GLU A 37 17.53 11.70 -12.79
C GLU A 37 18.81 11.90 -11.97
N LYS A 38 18.76 12.73 -10.92
CA LYS A 38 19.91 13.04 -10.06
C LYS A 38 20.19 11.95 -9.01
N ALA A 39 19.15 11.31 -8.49
CA ALA A 39 19.23 10.35 -7.39
C ALA A 39 19.53 8.92 -7.86
N GLN A 40 19.88 8.72 -9.15
CA GLN A 40 20.22 7.43 -9.75
C GLN A 40 19.16 6.35 -9.50
N ASN A 41 17.91 6.62 -9.88
CA ASN A 41 16.82 5.63 -9.78
C ASN A 41 16.60 5.08 -8.36
N ASN A 42 16.38 5.96 -7.39
CA ASN A 42 16.00 5.55 -6.04
C ASN A 42 14.51 5.17 -5.99
N ALA A 43 14.17 3.99 -5.46
CA ALA A 43 12.80 3.52 -5.27
C ALA A 43 11.90 4.57 -4.59
N SER A 44 12.44 5.31 -3.62
CA SER A 44 11.72 6.37 -2.90
C SER A 44 11.30 7.55 -3.75
N ALA A 45 12.07 7.85 -4.80
CA ALA A 45 11.79 8.97 -5.66
C ALA A 45 10.63 8.64 -6.60
N TYR A 46 10.59 7.41 -7.14
CA TYR A 46 9.44 6.89 -7.89
C TYR A 46 8.18 6.81 -7.03
N GLU A 47 8.29 6.26 -5.81
CA GLU A 47 7.17 6.22 -4.85
C GLU A 47 6.61 7.62 -4.54
N LYS A 48 7.48 8.62 -4.38
CA LYS A 48 7.02 9.99 -4.14
C LYS A 48 6.48 10.67 -5.39
N ARG A 49 6.98 10.35 -6.58
CA ARG A 49 6.48 10.92 -7.82
C ARG A 49 5.06 10.41 -8.14
N SER A 50 4.74 9.17 -7.78
CA SER A 50 3.40 8.61 -7.99
C SER A 50 2.28 9.37 -7.27
N GLU A 51 2.60 10.16 -6.24
CA GLU A 51 1.64 11.03 -5.54
C GLU A 51 1.20 12.23 -6.41
N TYR A 52 1.91 12.54 -7.50
CA TYR A 52 1.72 13.74 -8.31
C TYR A 52 1.31 13.44 -9.76
N CYS A 53 0.69 12.30 -10.03
CA CYS A 53 0.23 11.93 -11.37
C CYS A 53 -1.11 11.20 -11.33
N ASP A 54 -1.65 10.90 -12.52
CA ASP A 54 -2.84 10.05 -12.62
C ASP A 54 -2.55 8.59 -12.21
N ARG A 55 -3.63 7.81 -12.12
CA ARG A 55 -3.62 6.42 -11.67
C ARG A 55 -2.70 5.52 -12.51
N ASP A 56 -2.64 5.70 -13.82
CA ASP A 56 -1.85 4.83 -14.70
C ASP A 56 -0.36 5.14 -14.60
N MET A 57 -0.01 6.43 -14.59
CA MET A 57 1.35 6.87 -14.31
C MET A 57 1.80 6.44 -12.90
N ALA A 58 0.92 6.53 -11.91
CA ALA A 58 1.22 6.13 -10.53
C ALA A 58 1.51 4.63 -10.44
N LYS A 59 0.70 3.78 -11.08
CA LYS A 59 0.96 2.33 -11.16
C LYS A 59 2.32 2.02 -11.79
N SER A 60 2.69 2.74 -12.85
CA SER A 60 3.99 2.57 -13.52
C SER A 60 5.16 2.92 -12.60
N ASP A 61 5.11 4.09 -11.97
CA ASP A 61 6.13 4.53 -11.01
C ASP A 61 6.26 3.57 -9.82
N LEU A 62 5.13 3.10 -9.29
CA LEU A 62 5.13 2.15 -8.18
C LEU A 62 5.62 0.76 -8.58
N SER A 63 5.44 0.36 -9.84
CA SER A 63 6.04 -0.87 -10.36
C SER A 63 7.56 -0.76 -10.37
N ILE A 64 8.11 0.35 -10.86
CA ILE A 64 9.55 0.61 -10.83
C ILE A 64 10.06 0.64 -9.39
N ALA A 65 9.33 1.30 -8.47
CA ALA A 65 9.69 1.35 -7.06
C ALA A 65 9.84 -0.07 -6.45
N THR A 66 8.92 -0.99 -6.74
CA THR A 66 9.02 -2.39 -6.25
C THR A 66 10.11 -3.21 -6.92
N GLN A 67 10.51 -2.89 -8.15
CA GLN A 67 11.64 -3.54 -8.82
C GLN A 67 12.97 -3.12 -8.19
N LEU A 68 13.08 -1.85 -7.78
CA LEU A 68 14.26 -1.29 -7.14
C LEU A 68 14.37 -1.67 -5.66
N ASP A 69 13.24 -1.73 -4.95
CA ASP A 69 13.18 -2.08 -3.53
C ASP A 69 11.87 -2.85 -3.22
N PRO A 70 11.93 -4.20 -3.24
CA PRO A 70 10.75 -5.04 -2.99
C PRO A 70 10.18 -4.93 -1.57
N LEU A 71 10.92 -4.35 -0.61
CA LEU A 71 10.49 -4.27 0.79
C LEU A 71 9.56 -3.08 1.07
N ARG A 72 9.33 -2.21 0.08
CA ARG A 72 8.44 -1.06 0.22
C ARG A 72 6.99 -1.48 0.15
N THR A 73 6.24 -1.18 1.19
CA THR A 73 4.87 -1.70 1.34
C THR A 73 3.82 -0.80 0.70
N TYR A 74 4.06 0.52 0.63
CA TYR A 74 3.14 1.48 -0.02
C TYR A 74 2.81 1.13 -1.48
N PRO A 75 3.79 0.82 -2.36
CA PRO A 75 3.49 0.43 -3.74
C PRO A 75 2.51 -0.73 -3.89
N TYR A 76 2.69 -1.81 -3.11
CA TYR A 76 1.79 -2.96 -3.15
C TYR A 76 0.40 -2.58 -2.64
N ARG A 77 0.30 -1.80 -1.55
CA ARG A 77 -0.99 -1.36 -1.00
C ARG A 77 -1.77 -0.51 -1.99
N TYR A 78 -1.11 0.44 -2.65
CA TYR A 78 -1.75 1.29 -3.65
C TYR A 78 -2.24 0.47 -4.83
N ARG A 79 -1.39 -0.38 -5.43
CA ARG A 79 -1.78 -1.23 -6.56
C ARG A 79 -2.92 -2.18 -6.18
N ALA A 80 -2.88 -2.76 -4.99
CA ALA A 80 -3.93 -3.65 -4.51
C ALA A 80 -5.26 -2.91 -4.31
N ALA A 81 -5.24 -1.69 -3.78
CA ALA A 81 -6.45 -0.86 -3.65
C ALA A 81 -7.04 -0.50 -5.03
N VAL A 82 -6.20 -0.13 -5.99
CA VAL A 82 -6.66 0.11 -7.37
C VAL A 82 -7.26 -1.15 -8.00
N LEU A 83 -6.66 -2.33 -7.76
CA LEU A 83 -7.20 -3.59 -8.23
C LEU A 83 -8.56 -3.92 -7.59
N MET A 84 -8.76 -3.61 -6.30
CA MET A 84 -10.07 -3.75 -5.66
C MET A 84 -11.12 -2.81 -6.27
N ASP A 85 -10.75 -1.54 -6.51
CA ASP A 85 -11.64 -0.58 -7.18
C ASP A 85 -12.02 -1.05 -8.59
N ASP A 86 -11.11 -1.73 -9.27
CA ASP A 86 -11.29 -2.28 -10.61
C ASP A 86 -11.99 -3.67 -10.60
N HIS A 87 -12.50 -4.14 -9.46
CA HIS A 87 -13.16 -5.46 -9.28
C HIS A 87 -12.26 -6.66 -9.65
N LYS A 88 -10.96 -6.55 -9.33
CA LYS A 88 -9.95 -7.59 -9.54
C LYS A 88 -9.44 -8.12 -8.20
N GLU A 89 -10.34 -8.66 -7.40
CA GLU A 89 -10.08 -8.98 -5.99
C GLU A 89 -8.99 -10.05 -5.82
N ALA A 90 -8.95 -11.06 -6.70
CA ALA A 90 -7.92 -12.09 -6.68
C ALA A 90 -6.51 -11.53 -6.98
N GLU A 91 -6.40 -10.60 -7.93
CA GLU A 91 -5.15 -9.91 -8.24
C GLU A 91 -4.73 -9.01 -7.07
N ALA A 92 -5.66 -8.29 -6.45
CA ALA A 92 -5.41 -7.44 -5.29
C ALA A 92 -4.88 -8.23 -4.08
N ILE A 93 -5.49 -9.37 -3.78
CA ILE A 93 -5.04 -10.27 -2.70
C ILE A 93 -3.64 -10.82 -3.01
N THR A 94 -3.38 -11.18 -4.27
CA THR A 94 -2.06 -11.65 -4.71
C THR A 94 -1.00 -10.55 -4.54
N GLU A 95 -1.34 -9.31 -4.89
CA GLU A 95 -0.48 -8.13 -4.73
C GLU A 95 -0.01 -7.97 -3.29
N LEU A 96 -0.93 -8.00 -2.33
CA LEU A 96 -0.61 -7.90 -0.90
C LEU A 96 0.14 -9.14 -0.39
N SER A 97 -0.19 -10.32 -0.91
CA SER A 97 0.48 -11.57 -0.52
C SER A 97 1.96 -11.58 -0.88
N ARG A 98 2.34 -10.99 -2.03
CA ARG A 98 3.75 -10.79 -2.39
C ARG A 98 4.47 -9.90 -1.38
N ALA A 99 3.87 -8.77 -1.01
CA ALA A 99 4.45 -7.85 -0.03
C ALA A 99 4.64 -8.52 1.34
N ILE A 100 3.62 -9.24 1.81
CA ILE A 100 3.65 -9.96 3.09
C ILE A 100 4.72 -11.06 3.09
N ALA A 101 4.95 -11.73 1.96
CA ALA A 101 5.99 -12.75 1.85
C ALA A 101 7.41 -12.16 2.02
N PHE A 102 7.63 -10.91 1.59
CA PHE A 102 8.90 -10.21 1.82
C PHE A 102 9.02 -9.67 3.25
N LYS A 103 7.97 -8.99 3.70
CA LYS A 103 7.93 -8.36 5.03
C LYS A 103 6.48 -8.33 5.52
N PRO A 104 6.11 -9.24 6.43
CA PRO A 104 4.85 -9.14 7.15
C PRO A 104 4.83 -7.84 7.95
N ASP A 105 3.76 -7.06 7.80
CA ASP A 105 3.48 -5.93 8.67
C ASP A 105 1.99 -5.86 9.01
N LEU A 106 1.69 -5.20 10.12
CA LEU A 106 0.34 -5.05 10.66
C LEU A 106 -0.64 -4.49 9.62
N GLN A 107 -0.20 -3.48 8.86
CA GLN A 107 -1.05 -2.74 7.93
C GLN A 107 -1.34 -3.55 6.66
N LEU A 108 -0.38 -4.33 6.16
CA LEU A 108 -0.57 -5.26 5.05
C LEU A 108 -1.52 -6.41 5.43
N LEU A 109 -1.31 -7.01 6.61
CA LEU A 109 -2.17 -8.09 7.12
C LEU A 109 -3.59 -7.58 7.36
N HIS A 110 -3.75 -6.43 7.99
CA HIS A 110 -5.05 -5.80 8.20
C HIS A 110 -5.75 -5.48 6.87
N LEU A 111 -5.03 -4.91 5.90
CA LEU A 111 -5.61 -4.58 4.59
C LEU A 111 -6.05 -5.84 3.83
N ARG A 112 -5.23 -6.90 3.84
CA ARG A 112 -5.59 -8.17 3.17
C ARG A 112 -6.77 -8.85 3.87
N ALA A 113 -6.84 -8.79 5.21
CA ALA A 113 -8.02 -9.23 5.95
C ALA A 113 -9.29 -8.47 5.54
N ALA A 114 -9.21 -7.15 5.39
CA ALA A 114 -10.34 -6.34 4.93
C ALA A 114 -10.79 -6.72 3.51
N PHE A 115 -9.84 -7.06 2.62
CA PHE A 115 -10.17 -7.55 1.28
C PHE A 115 -10.86 -8.92 1.32
N TYR A 116 -10.37 -9.85 2.14
CA TYR A 116 -11.05 -11.13 2.38
C TYR A 116 -12.47 -10.94 2.95
N ASP A 117 -12.69 -9.99 3.87
CA ASP A 117 -14.02 -9.72 4.44
C ASP A 117 -15.00 -9.21 3.37
N SER A 118 -14.49 -8.39 2.45
CA SER A 118 -15.27 -7.81 1.34
C SER A 118 -15.75 -8.87 0.35
N ILE A 119 -14.94 -9.91 0.08
CA ILE A 119 -15.33 -11.04 -0.78
C ILE A 119 -16.02 -12.17 -0.01
N GLY A 120 -16.20 -12.02 1.31
CA GLY A 120 -16.92 -12.98 2.15
C GLY A 120 -16.12 -14.21 2.56
N ASP A 121 -14.80 -14.22 2.36
CA ASP A 121 -13.88 -15.24 2.89
C ASP A 121 -13.58 -14.93 4.36
N LEU A 122 -14.52 -15.31 5.22
CA LEU A 122 -14.43 -15.07 6.66
C LEU A 122 -13.26 -15.83 7.31
N ALA A 123 -12.91 -17.01 6.80
CA ALA A 123 -11.83 -17.81 7.35
C ALA A 123 -10.47 -17.14 7.13
N SER A 124 -10.19 -16.67 5.92
CA SER A 124 -8.96 -15.93 5.63
C SER A 124 -8.92 -14.57 6.32
N THR A 125 -10.07 -13.91 6.47
CA THR A 125 -10.18 -12.66 7.25
C THR A 125 -9.71 -12.86 8.67
N ILE A 126 -10.27 -13.86 9.38
CA ILE A 126 -9.93 -14.15 10.78
C ILE A 126 -8.45 -14.51 10.92
N ARG A 127 -7.93 -15.34 10.01
CA ARG A 127 -6.52 -15.75 10.00
C ARG A 127 -5.56 -14.56 9.87
N ASP A 128 -5.81 -13.64 8.93
CA ASP A 128 -4.97 -12.46 8.77
C ASP A 128 -5.15 -11.47 9.93
N CYS A 129 -6.36 -11.34 10.49
CA CYS A 129 -6.59 -10.56 11.70
C CYS A 129 -5.81 -11.10 12.90
N GLU A 130 -5.78 -12.42 13.10
CA GLU A 130 -5.00 -13.06 14.18
C GLU A 130 -3.51 -12.80 14.01
N ALA A 131 -2.98 -12.98 12.80
CA ALA A 131 -1.58 -12.67 12.50
C ALA A 131 -1.23 -11.19 12.78
N ALA A 132 -2.12 -10.26 12.39
CA ALA A 132 -1.99 -8.84 12.70
C ALA A 132 -2.00 -8.57 14.21
N LEU A 133 -2.92 -9.19 14.96
CA LEU A 133 -3.04 -9.03 16.41
C LEU A 133 -1.90 -9.68 17.20
N CYS A 134 -1.21 -10.68 16.64
CA CYS A 134 0.04 -11.16 17.22
C CYS A 134 1.14 -10.09 17.21
N MET A 135 1.13 -9.17 16.23
CA MET A 135 2.06 -8.05 16.18
C MET A 135 1.63 -6.91 17.09
N GLU A 136 0.34 -6.55 17.06
CA GLU A 136 -0.24 -5.50 17.90
C GLU A 136 -1.58 -5.96 18.49
N PRO A 137 -1.58 -6.54 19.70
CA PRO A 137 -2.80 -7.10 20.31
C PRO A 137 -3.93 -6.09 20.54
N GLY A 138 -3.59 -4.79 20.65
CA GLY A 138 -4.51 -3.70 20.91
C GLY A 138 -5.03 -2.98 19.66
N HIS A 139 -4.71 -3.44 18.45
CA HIS A 139 -5.11 -2.73 17.23
C HIS A 139 -6.63 -2.77 17.02
N ALA A 140 -7.30 -1.65 17.33
CA ALA A 140 -8.76 -1.57 17.46
C ALA A 140 -9.52 -1.98 16.19
N GLU A 141 -9.07 -1.52 15.02
CA GLU A 141 -9.73 -1.85 13.74
C GLU A 141 -9.61 -3.34 13.41
N THR A 142 -8.48 -3.98 13.73
CA THR A 142 -8.30 -5.42 13.49
C THR A 142 -9.14 -6.26 14.46
N LEU A 143 -9.24 -5.85 15.73
CA LEU A 143 -10.13 -6.50 16.70
C LEU A 143 -11.58 -6.44 16.24
N LYS A 144 -12.05 -5.26 15.82
CA LYS A 144 -13.41 -5.05 15.33
C LYS A 144 -13.71 -5.91 14.10
N LEU A 145 -12.79 -5.93 13.14
CA LEU A 145 -12.93 -6.76 11.94
C LEU A 145 -13.03 -8.25 12.30
N ARG A 146 -12.12 -8.74 13.16
CA ARG A 146 -12.12 -10.15 13.60
C ARG A 146 -13.44 -10.54 14.28
N SER A 147 -13.91 -9.75 15.24
CA SER A 147 -15.15 -10.04 15.97
C SER A 147 -16.36 -10.09 15.02
N LYS A 148 -16.50 -9.10 14.14
CA LYS A 148 -17.53 -9.07 13.10
C LYS A 148 -17.48 -10.32 12.21
N SER A 149 -16.30 -10.71 11.75
CA SER A 149 -16.17 -11.87 10.87
C SER A 149 -16.42 -13.20 11.60
N GLN A 150 -16.08 -13.30 12.89
CA GLN A 150 -16.39 -14.47 13.73
C GLN A 150 -17.90 -14.64 13.97
N GLU A 151 -18.63 -13.55 14.23
CA GLU A 151 -20.09 -13.57 14.37
C GLU A 151 -20.76 -14.05 13.09
N ARG A 152 -20.39 -13.45 11.95
CA ARG A 152 -20.89 -13.85 10.62
C ARG A 152 -20.61 -15.32 10.31
N LEU A 153 -19.45 -15.84 10.72
CA LEU A 153 -19.08 -17.24 10.47
C LEU A 153 -19.92 -18.19 11.31
N LYS A 154 -20.14 -17.87 12.60
CA LYS A 154 -21.02 -18.66 13.48
C LYS A 154 -22.45 -18.68 12.96
N GLU A 155 -22.98 -17.52 12.53
CA GLU A 155 -24.33 -17.44 11.97
C GLU A 155 -24.51 -18.29 10.71
N ARG A 156 -23.50 -18.37 9.84
CA ARG A 156 -23.53 -19.25 8.66
C ARG A 156 -23.58 -20.72 9.07
N GLN A 157 -22.73 -21.12 10.02
CA GLN A 157 -22.68 -22.49 10.52
C GLN A 157 -24.01 -22.93 11.15
N THR A 158 -24.65 -22.05 11.93
CA THR A 158 -25.96 -22.34 12.55
C THR A 158 -27.10 -22.42 11.54
N ARG A 159 -27.01 -21.72 10.39
CA ARG A 159 -28.03 -21.80 9.33
C ARG A 159 -27.89 -23.05 8.45
N GLU A 160 -26.69 -23.62 8.41
CA GLU A 160 -26.36 -24.80 7.62
C GLU A 160 -26.55 -26.11 8.40
N SER A 161 -26.75 -26.03 9.72
CA SER A 161 -27.06 -27.14 10.65
C SER A 161 -28.55 -27.32 10.89
#